data_AF-A0A2S2Q184-F1
#
_entry.id   AF-A0A2S2Q184-F1
#
_cell.length_a   1.000
_cell.length_b   1.000
_cell.length_c   1.000
_cell.angle_alpha   90.00
_cell.angle_beta   90.00
_cell.angle_gamma   90.00
#
_symmetry.space_group_name_H-M   'P 1'
#
loop_
_entity.id
_entity.type
_entity.pdbx_description
1 polymer ?
#
loop_
_entity_poly.entity_id
_entity_poly.type
_entity_poly.pdbx_seq_one_letter_code
_entity_poly.pdbx_strand_id
1 'polypeptide(L)'
;IPDHQANTVAEAFVVHFVCVHGIPETILTDQGTEFLSKTFSEVCRLLKINKVNTSPFHPQTNGSLERSHRTLAEYLRHYVDKNLSNWDHLLPYAFFVYNSTEHTSTNFQPYALVYGRTLEIPIKLKSEPEPRYNYDDYLYDLKQSMQESHKIAREKLVTRKIKSKQGYDKKENSIDIHVKDLILLKDNTARNKLES
;
A
#
# COMPACT_ATOMS: atom_id res chain seq x y z
N ILE A 1 -0.31 -5.13 -17.80
CA ILE A 1 -0.84 -6.45 -18.25
C ILE A 1 -1.71 -6.17 -19.47
N PRO A 2 -1.59 -6.95 -20.57
CA PRO A 2 -2.25 -6.63 -21.84
C PRO A 2 -3.78 -6.83 -21.83
N ASP A 3 -4.32 -7.72 -20.99
CA ASP A 3 -5.76 -7.92 -20.82
C ASP A 3 -6.12 -8.41 -19.39
N HIS A 4 -7.42 -8.44 -19.09
CA HIS A 4 -7.98 -8.94 -17.83
C HIS A 4 -8.42 -10.42 -17.93
N GLN A 5 -7.87 -11.20 -18.87
CA GLN A 5 -8.24 -12.61 -18.99
C GLN A 5 -7.64 -13.43 -17.85
N ALA A 6 -8.38 -14.43 -17.41
CA ALA A 6 -8.00 -15.33 -16.33
C ALA A 6 -6.58 -15.93 -16.47
N ASN A 7 -6.22 -16.32 -17.69
CA ASN A 7 -4.91 -16.91 -17.98
C ASN A 7 -3.78 -15.89 -17.83
N THR A 8 -3.96 -14.68 -18.37
CA THR A 8 -3.00 -13.58 -18.29
C THR A 8 -2.79 -13.12 -16.86
N VAL A 9 -3.87 -13.05 -16.07
CA VAL A 9 -3.80 -12.71 -14.64
C VAL A 9 -3.08 -13.80 -13.84
N ALA A 10 -3.37 -15.08 -14.12
CA ALA A 10 -2.71 -16.20 -13.46
C ALA A 10 -1.21 -16.26 -13.79
N GLU A 11 -0.82 -16.06 -15.05
CA GLU A 11 0.58 -15.98 -15.47
C GLU A 11 1.27 -14.78 -14.81
N ALA A 12 0.66 -13.60 -14.86
CA ALA A 12 1.22 -12.40 -14.23
C ALA A 12 1.42 -12.59 -12.73
N PHE A 13 0.48 -13.25 -12.04
CA PHE A 13 0.62 -13.56 -10.62
C PHE A 13 1.83 -14.47 -10.36
N VAL A 14 2.01 -15.53 -11.15
CA VAL A 14 3.17 -16.42 -10.97
C VAL A 14 4.48 -15.71 -11.29
N VAL A 15 4.58 -15.08 -12.47
CA VAL A 15 5.82 -14.49 -12.97
C VAL A 15 6.24 -13.26 -12.17
N HIS A 16 5.30 -12.37 -11.87
CA HIS A 16 5.62 -11.08 -11.25
C HIS A 16 5.52 -11.08 -9.72
N PHE A 17 4.76 -12.01 -9.12
CA PHE A 17 4.65 -12.09 -7.67
C PHE A 17 5.35 -13.32 -7.10
N VAL A 18 4.93 -14.53 -7.49
CA VAL A 18 5.45 -15.77 -6.87
C VAL A 18 6.95 -15.96 -7.12
N CYS A 19 7.42 -15.72 -8.34
CA CYS A 19 8.85 -15.84 -8.66
C CYS A 19 9.72 -14.78 -7.97
N VAL A 20 9.14 -13.64 -7.57
CA VAL A 20 9.87 -12.51 -6.98
C VAL A 20 9.85 -12.56 -5.45
N HIS A 21 8.69 -12.88 -4.86
CA HIS A 21 8.45 -12.80 -3.42
C HIS A 21 8.31 -14.18 -2.75
N GLY A 22 8.23 -15.24 -3.54
CA GLY A 22 7.96 -16.59 -3.06
C GLY A 22 6.48 -16.93 -3.04
N ILE A 23 6.18 -18.19 -2.69
CA ILE A 23 4.81 -18.71 -2.64
C ILE A 23 4.16 -18.25 -1.33
N PRO A 24 3.05 -17.49 -1.37
CA PRO A 24 2.34 -17.11 -0.16
C PRO A 24 1.57 -18.32 0.40
N GLU A 25 1.40 -18.38 1.72
CA GLU A 25 0.57 -19.41 2.35
C GLU A 25 -0.92 -19.22 2.02
N THR A 26 -1.39 -17.98 2.07
CA THR A 26 -2.79 -17.62 1.81
C THR A 26 -2.85 -16.38 0.91
N ILE A 27 -3.76 -16.39 -0.06
CA ILE A 27 -4.10 -15.23 -0.87
C ILE A 27 -5.56 -14.84 -0.63
N LEU A 28 -5.80 -13.55 -0.40
CA LEU A 28 -7.13 -12.98 -0.32
C LEU A 28 -7.42 -12.19 -1.59
N THR A 29 -8.41 -12.62 -2.37
CA THR A 29 -8.85 -11.94 -3.59
C THR A 29 -10.25 -11.38 -3.44
N ASP A 30 -10.60 -10.38 -4.24
CA ASP A 30 -12.00 -9.96 -4.38
C ASP A 30 -12.82 -10.99 -5.18
N GLN A 31 -14.04 -10.61 -5.53
CA GLN A 31 -14.97 -11.44 -6.33
C GLN A 31 -14.84 -11.14 -7.85
N GLY A 32 -13.69 -10.62 -8.31
CA GLY A 32 -13.40 -10.45 -9.73
C GLY A 32 -13.44 -11.77 -10.49
N THR A 33 -14.00 -11.77 -11.70
CA THR A 33 -14.22 -12.98 -12.51
C THR A 33 -12.91 -13.67 -12.89
N GLU A 34 -11.82 -12.90 -13.03
CA GLU A 34 -10.46 -13.35 -13.26
C GLU A 34 -9.93 -14.21 -12.10
N PHE A 35 -10.19 -13.80 -10.85
CA PHE A 35 -9.76 -14.52 -9.65
C PHE A 35 -10.71 -15.67 -9.29
N LEU A 36 -11.94 -15.64 -9.78
CA LEU A 36 -12.90 -16.75 -9.66
C LEU A 36 -12.73 -17.82 -10.75
N SER A 37 -11.85 -17.58 -11.72
CA SER A 37 -11.62 -18.51 -12.82
C SER A 37 -11.09 -19.87 -12.34
N LYS A 38 -11.40 -20.91 -13.10
CA LYS A 38 -10.82 -22.25 -12.89
C LYS A 38 -9.30 -22.22 -13.02
N THR A 39 -8.77 -21.48 -13.98
CA THR A 39 -7.32 -21.34 -14.18
C THR A 39 -6.63 -20.82 -12.93
N PHE A 40 -7.11 -19.71 -12.37
CA PHE A 40 -6.49 -19.11 -11.18
C PHE A 40 -6.60 -20.05 -9.98
N SER A 41 -7.74 -20.73 -9.82
CA SER A 41 -7.95 -21.72 -8.75
C SER A 41 -7.01 -22.92 -8.86
N GLU A 42 -6.78 -23.44 -10.08
CA GLU A 42 -5.83 -24.54 -10.31
C GLU A 42 -4.39 -24.11 -10.06
N VAL A 43 -4.01 -22.89 -10.43
CA VAL A 43 -2.68 -22.33 -10.10
C VAL A 43 -2.48 -22.27 -8.59
N CYS A 44 -3.45 -21.74 -7.83
CA CYS A 44 -3.38 -21.73 -6.37
C CYS A 44 -3.29 -23.16 -5.81
N ARG A 45 -4.05 -24.11 -6.35
CA ARG A 45 -4.02 -25.52 -5.93
C ARG A 45 -2.65 -26.16 -6.15
N LEU A 46 -2.04 -25.95 -7.32
CA LEU A 46 -0.70 -26.47 -7.66
C LEU A 46 0.38 -25.91 -6.74
N LEU A 47 0.30 -24.62 -6.43
CA LEU A 47 1.24 -23.94 -5.55
C LEU A 47 0.91 -24.15 -4.05
N LYS A 48 -0.14 -24.91 -3.72
CA LYS A 48 -0.63 -25.14 -2.35
C LYS A 48 -0.96 -23.84 -1.60
N ILE A 49 -1.42 -22.83 -2.33
CA ILE A 49 -1.85 -21.54 -1.78
C ILE A 49 -3.31 -21.69 -1.33
N ASN A 50 -3.58 -21.35 -0.06
CA ASN A 50 -4.94 -21.24 0.43
C ASN A 50 -5.60 -19.98 -0.15
N LYS A 51 -6.53 -20.14 -1.09
CA LYS A 51 -7.24 -19.02 -1.69
C LYS A 51 -8.52 -18.71 -0.90
N VAL A 52 -8.60 -17.50 -0.39
CA VAL A 52 -9.75 -16.94 0.31
C VAL A 52 -10.33 -15.82 -0.55
N ASN A 53 -11.65 -15.72 -0.60
CA ASN A 53 -12.33 -14.62 -1.26
C ASN A 53 -12.91 -13.67 -0.21
N THR A 54 -12.80 -12.36 -0.43
CA THR A 54 -13.46 -11.39 0.43
C THR A 54 -14.98 -11.60 0.38
N SER A 55 -15.65 -11.54 1.52
CA SER A 55 -17.11 -11.44 1.52
C SER A 55 -17.51 -10.12 0.83
N PRO A 56 -18.65 -10.09 0.11
CA PRO A 56 -19.23 -8.82 -0.29
C PRO A 56 -19.35 -7.91 0.95
N PHE A 57 -18.88 -6.67 0.85
CA PHE A 57 -18.94 -5.68 1.94
C PHE A 57 -18.11 -6.01 3.21
N HIS A 58 -16.81 -6.30 3.07
CA HIS A 58 -15.89 -6.34 4.23
C HIS A 58 -14.99 -5.07 4.31
N PRO A 59 -15.52 -3.93 4.82
CA PRO A 59 -14.82 -2.63 4.79
C PRO A 59 -13.53 -2.59 5.63
N GLN A 60 -13.35 -3.50 6.58
CA GLN A 60 -12.18 -3.50 7.45
C GLN A 60 -10.91 -4.02 6.73
N THR A 61 -11.04 -5.13 6.02
CA THR A 61 -9.95 -5.74 5.23
C THR A 61 -9.69 -4.96 3.95
N ASN A 62 -10.74 -4.52 3.25
CA ASN A 62 -10.58 -3.70 2.05
C ASN A 62 -10.10 -2.28 2.38
N GLY A 63 -10.40 -1.75 3.57
CA GLY A 63 -10.04 -0.38 3.92
C GLY A 63 -8.52 -0.11 3.92
N SER A 64 -7.68 -1.09 4.25
CA SER A 64 -6.22 -0.93 4.16
C SER A 64 -5.73 -0.91 2.71
N LEU A 65 -6.28 -1.81 1.90
CA LEU A 65 -5.99 -1.88 0.46
C LEU A 65 -6.46 -0.61 -0.26
N GLU A 66 -7.68 -0.16 0.01
CA GLU A 66 -8.26 1.07 -0.54
C GLU A 66 -7.45 2.31 -0.16
N ARG A 67 -6.97 2.42 1.09
CA ARG A 67 -6.09 3.52 1.50
C ARG A 67 -4.76 3.48 0.73
N SER A 68 -4.21 2.30 0.51
CA SER A 68 -2.96 2.11 -0.23
C SER A 68 -3.13 2.50 -1.69
N HIS A 69 -4.18 1.99 -2.36
CA HIS A 69 -4.55 2.35 -3.73
C HIS A 69 -4.84 3.84 -3.88
N ARG A 70 -5.56 4.45 -2.93
CA ARG A 70 -5.82 5.90 -2.94
C ARG A 70 -4.53 6.70 -2.87
N THR A 71 -3.57 6.27 -2.05
CA THR A 71 -2.27 6.93 -1.91
C THR A 71 -1.46 6.83 -3.20
N LEU A 72 -1.47 5.67 -3.84
CA LEU A 72 -0.83 5.47 -5.14
C LEU A 72 -1.50 6.31 -6.25
N ALA A 73 -2.83 6.32 -6.31
CA ALA A 73 -3.58 7.14 -7.25
C ALA A 73 -3.40 8.65 -7.00
N GLU A 74 -3.25 9.06 -5.73
CA GLU A 74 -2.87 10.42 -5.38
C GLU A 74 -1.47 10.76 -5.90
N TYR A 75 -0.50 9.84 -5.82
CA TYR A 75 0.82 10.06 -6.42
C TYR A 75 0.70 10.25 -7.91
N LEU A 76 0.12 9.28 -8.61
CA LEU A 76 -0.01 9.32 -10.07
C LEU A 76 -0.72 10.60 -10.54
N ARG A 77 -1.79 11.03 -9.87
CA ARG A 77 -2.51 12.28 -10.23
C ARG A 77 -1.67 13.55 -10.20
N HIS A 78 -0.52 13.58 -9.53
CA HIS A 78 0.36 14.76 -9.52
C HIS A 78 1.42 14.72 -10.63
N TYR A 79 1.72 13.53 -11.18
CA TYR A 79 2.75 13.31 -12.20
C TYR A 79 2.21 13.12 -13.60
N VAL A 80 1.02 12.57 -13.67
CA VAL A 80 0.43 12.23 -14.93
C VAL A 80 0.07 13.52 -15.65
N ASP A 81 0.50 13.61 -16.91
CA ASP A 81 0.31 14.81 -17.72
C ASP A 81 -1.19 15.11 -17.90
N LYS A 82 -1.56 16.32 -18.34
CA LYS A 82 -2.98 16.74 -18.46
C LYS A 82 -3.85 15.76 -19.27
N ASN A 83 -3.23 14.97 -20.14
CA ASN A 83 -3.88 14.00 -21.03
C ASN A 83 -3.88 12.55 -20.53
N LEU A 84 -3.41 12.28 -19.31
CA LEU A 84 -3.42 10.95 -18.70
C LEU A 84 -2.69 9.84 -19.48
N SER A 85 -1.75 10.17 -20.38
CA SER A 85 -1.20 9.20 -21.33
C SER A 85 0.06 8.46 -20.88
N ASN A 86 0.71 8.90 -19.80
CA ASN A 86 2.00 8.36 -19.34
C ASN A 86 1.93 7.66 -17.97
N TRP A 87 0.73 7.38 -17.47
CA TRP A 87 0.55 6.86 -16.10
C TRP A 87 1.13 5.46 -15.90
N ASP A 88 1.11 4.64 -16.95
CA ASP A 88 1.64 3.28 -16.98
C ASP A 88 3.17 3.29 -16.88
N HIS A 89 3.83 4.23 -17.56
CA HIS A 89 5.28 4.44 -17.45
C HIS A 89 5.68 4.95 -16.07
N LEU A 90 4.83 5.74 -15.40
CA LEU A 90 5.09 6.30 -14.07
C LEU A 90 4.80 5.32 -12.93
N LEU A 91 4.04 4.25 -13.20
CA LEU A 91 3.57 3.31 -12.19
C LEU A 91 4.72 2.61 -11.43
N PRO A 92 5.79 2.10 -12.08
CA PRO A 92 6.92 1.50 -11.35
C PRO A 92 7.62 2.47 -10.40
N TYR A 93 7.75 3.74 -10.79
CA TYR A 93 8.35 4.80 -9.97
C TYR A 93 7.50 5.10 -8.74
N ALA A 94 6.18 5.19 -8.94
CA ALA A 94 5.24 5.39 -7.84
C ALA A 94 5.27 4.22 -6.84
N PHE A 95 5.35 2.98 -7.32
CA PHE A 95 5.53 1.80 -6.47
C PHE A 95 6.87 1.82 -5.72
N PHE A 96 7.96 2.16 -6.41
CA PHE A 96 9.29 2.24 -5.80
C PHE A 96 9.29 3.24 -4.65
N VAL A 97 8.74 4.43 -4.87
CA VAL A 97 8.64 5.47 -3.82
C VAL A 97 7.71 5.04 -2.69
N TYR A 98 6.56 4.45 -3.01
CA TYR A 98 5.64 3.96 -1.99
C TYR A 98 6.29 2.91 -1.07
N ASN A 99 7.07 1.99 -1.64
CA ASN A 99 7.74 0.92 -0.91
C ASN A 99 8.96 1.40 -0.11
N SER A 100 9.55 2.52 -0.49
CA SER A 100 10.77 3.07 0.11
C SER A 100 10.54 4.28 1.02
N THR A 101 9.29 4.71 1.17
CA THR A 101 8.95 5.77 2.12
C THR A 101 8.33 5.15 3.37
N GLU A 102 8.71 5.65 4.55
CA GLU A 102 8.16 5.20 5.82
C GLU A 102 6.68 5.54 5.93
N HIS A 103 5.85 4.55 6.27
CA HIS A 103 4.41 4.79 6.43
C HIS A 103 4.09 5.20 7.85
N THR A 104 3.19 6.16 8.02
CA THR A 104 2.81 6.69 9.34
C THR A 104 2.14 5.67 10.25
N SER A 105 1.57 4.60 9.70
CA SER A 105 0.91 3.53 10.47
C SER A 105 1.89 2.53 11.07
N THR A 106 3.00 2.26 10.39
CA THR A 106 3.99 1.26 10.79
C THR A 106 5.31 1.88 11.27
N ASN A 107 5.57 3.14 10.93
CA ASN A 107 6.88 3.81 11.07
C ASN A 107 8.03 3.09 10.34
N PHE A 108 7.71 2.18 9.43
CA PHE A 108 8.68 1.43 8.63
C PHE A 108 8.36 1.58 7.14
N GLN A 109 9.39 1.43 6.30
CA GLN A 109 9.23 1.29 4.86
C GLN A 109 8.59 -0.09 4.55
N PRO A 110 7.58 -0.19 3.68
CA PRO A 110 7.05 -1.49 3.26
C PRO A 110 8.13 -2.45 2.75
N TYR A 111 9.12 -1.94 2.02
CA TYR A 111 10.26 -2.73 1.56
C TYR A 111 11.04 -3.36 2.73
N ALA A 112 11.26 -2.60 3.80
CA ALA A 112 11.95 -3.10 4.99
C ALA A 112 11.17 -4.21 5.70
N LEU A 113 9.84 -4.11 5.73
CA LEU A 113 8.97 -5.12 6.33
C LEU A 113 8.97 -6.43 5.54
N VAL A 114 9.05 -6.35 4.20
CA VAL A 114 9.03 -7.54 3.33
C VAL A 114 10.40 -8.20 3.23
N TYR A 115 11.48 -7.42 3.13
CA TYR A 115 12.82 -7.94 2.82
C TYR A 115 13.81 -7.85 3.98
N GLY A 116 13.40 -7.36 5.15
CA GLY A 116 14.24 -7.27 6.34
C GLY A 116 15.37 -6.24 6.25
N ARG A 117 15.40 -5.39 5.22
CA ARG A 117 16.41 -4.33 5.05
C ARG A 117 15.77 -3.05 4.54
N THR A 118 16.21 -1.90 5.03
CA THR A 118 15.76 -0.60 4.54
C THR A 118 16.24 -0.36 3.11
N LEU A 119 15.38 0.24 2.30
CA LEU A 119 15.76 0.72 0.99
C LEU A 119 16.45 2.08 1.16
N GLU A 120 17.74 2.14 0.83
CA GLU A 120 18.50 3.38 0.84
C GLU A 120 18.41 4.06 -0.53
N ILE A 121 17.88 5.29 -0.54
CA ILE A 121 17.88 6.14 -1.72
C ILE A 121 19.10 7.05 -1.65
N PRO A 122 19.99 7.03 -2.66
CA PRO A 122 21.16 7.88 -2.70
C PRO A 122 20.84 9.34 -2.39
N ILE A 123 21.68 9.99 -1.58
CA ILE A 123 21.46 11.37 -1.12
C ILE A 123 21.38 12.36 -2.29
N LYS A 124 22.10 12.09 -3.40
CA LYS A 124 22.04 12.88 -4.64
C LYS A 124 20.66 12.86 -5.33
N LEU A 125 19.82 11.87 -5.04
CA LEU A 125 18.42 11.79 -5.50
C LEU A 125 17.45 12.48 -4.51
N LYS A 126 17.96 13.12 -3.45
CA LYS A 126 17.14 13.93 -2.51
C LYS A 126 17.25 15.43 -2.80
N SER A 127 18.16 15.83 -3.68
CA SER A 127 18.34 17.21 -4.16
C SER A 127 17.11 17.67 -4.95
N GLU A 128 16.91 18.97 -5.07
CA GLU A 128 15.92 19.51 -5.99
C GLU A 128 16.18 19.06 -7.43
N PRO A 129 15.13 18.92 -8.26
CA PRO A 129 15.27 18.57 -9.66
C PRO A 129 16.22 19.56 -10.36
N GLU A 130 17.32 19.04 -10.91
CA GLU A 130 18.35 19.85 -11.58
C GLU A 130 17.86 20.28 -12.98
N PRO A 131 18.26 21.46 -13.49
CA PRO A 131 17.92 21.88 -14.85
C PRO A 131 18.51 20.93 -15.90
N ARG A 132 17.75 20.70 -16.97
CA ARG A 132 18.05 19.75 -18.04
C ARG A 132 19.29 20.17 -18.83
N TYR A 133 20.38 19.42 -18.70
CA TYR A 133 21.53 19.50 -19.61
C TYR A 133 21.76 18.12 -20.23
N ASN A 134 21.70 18.09 -21.56
CA ASN A 134 21.67 16.86 -22.33
C ASN A 134 23.02 16.13 -22.27
N TYR A 135 23.01 14.88 -21.81
CA TYR A 135 24.10 13.93 -22.04
C TYR A 135 23.63 12.46 -21.96
N ASP A 136 22.59 12.14 -21.18
CA ASP A 136 21.87 10.85 -21.21
C ASP A 136 20.40 11.08 -20.83
N ASP A 137 19.51 11.17 -21.83
CA ASP A 137 18.08 11.50 -21.62
C ASP A 137 17.38 10.53 -20.65
N TYR A 138 17.69 9.22 -20.71
CA TYR A 138 17.05 8.23 -19.84
C TYR A 138 17.47 8.34 -18.37
N LEU A 139 18.76 8.51 -18.09
CA LEU A 139 19.25 8.62 -16.71
C LEU A 139 18.73 9.88 -16.04
N TYR A 140 18.63 10.97 -16.82
CA TYR A 140 18.03 12.21 -16.35
C TYR A 140 16.54 12.03 -16.04
N ASP A 141 15.76 11.45 -16.95
CA ASP A 141 14.32 11.22 -16.77
C ASP A 141 14.04 10.28 -15.57
N LEU A 142 14.85 9.23 -15.41
CA LEU A 142 14.83 8.33 -14.24
C LEU A 142 15.11 9.10 -12.94
N LYS A 143 16.19 9.89 -12.90
CA LYS A 143 16.59 10.68 -11.71
C LYS A 143 15.48 11.66 -11.31
N GLN A 144 14.95 12.40 -12.27
CA GLN A 144 13.88 13.38 -12.08
C GLN A 144 12.60 12.72 -11.56
N SER A 145 12.14 11.65 -12.23
CA SER A 145 10.92 10.93 -11.84
C SER A 145 11.00 10.38 -10.41
N MET A 146 12.17 9.87 -10.01
CA MET A 146 12.42 9.40 -8.64
C MET A 146 12.44 10.55 -7.62
N GLN A 147 13.20 11.61 -7.89
CA GLN A 147 13.32 12.80 -7.03
C GLN A 147 11.97 13.41 -6.72
N GLU A 148 11.19 13.64 -7.76
CA GLU A 148 9.90 14.26 -7.63
C GLU A 148 8.97 13.34 -6.83
N SER A 149 8.86 12.05 -7.23
CA SER A 149 8.00 11.07 -6.55
C SER A 149 8.27 11.05 -5.04
N HIS A 150 9.54 11.08 -4.64
CA HIS A 150 9.95 11.16 -3.24
C HIS A 150 9.51 12.42 -2.52
N LYS A 151 9.61 13.58 -3.16
CA LYS A 151 9.18 14.86 -2.59
C LYS A 151 7.69 14.80 -2.24
N ILE A 152 6.86 14.39 -3.21
CA ILE A 152 5.40 14.30 -3.00
C ILE A 152 5.08 13.27 -1.91
N ALA A 153 5.81 12.15 -1.85
CA ALA A 153 5.59 11.15 -0.83
C ALA A 153 5.84 11.65 0.58
N ARG A 154 6.96 12.35 0.76
CA ARG A 154 7.28 12.99 2.03
C ARG A 154 6.21 14.01 2.42
N GLU A 155 5.80 14.89 1.52
CA GLU A 155 4.79 15.92 1.79
C GLU A 155 3.44 15.32 2.22
N LYS A 156 3.00 14.26 1.54
CA LYS A 156 1.73 13.57 1.86
C LYS A 156 1.80 12.85 3.19
N LEU A 157 2.91 12.18 3.49
CA LEU A 157 3.10 11.51 4.78
C LEU A 157 3.12 12.51 5.94
N VAL A 158 3.85 13.63 5.79
CA VAL A 158 3.88 14.69 6.80
C VAL A 158 2.48 15.27 7.01
N THR A 159 1.77 15.61 5.93
CA THR A 159 0.41 16.14 6.00
C THR A 159 -0.56 15.15 6.66
N ARG A 160 -0.48 13.86 6.32
CA ARG A 160 -1.30 12.81 6.95
C ARG A 160 -0.95 12.62 8.42
N LYS A 161 0.33 12.67 8.80
CA LYS A 161 0.77 12.60 10.19
C LYS A 161 0.17 13.75 11.02
N ILE A 162 0.21 14.98 10.49
CA ILE A 162 -0.36 16.16 11.13
C ILE A 162 -1.89 16.01 11.27
N LYS A 163 -2.60 15.66 10.19
CA LYS A 163 -4.05 15.48 10.21
C LYS A 163 -4.49 14.36 11.16
N SER A 164 -3.76 13.24 11.19
CA SER A 164 -4.04 12.13 12.09
C SER A 164 -3.87 12.54 13.55
N LYS A 165 -2.82 13.30 13.87
CA LYS A 165 -2.60 13.85 15.22
C LYS A 165 -3.74 14.79 15.62
N GLN A 166 -4.08 15.77 14.78
CA GLN A 166 -5.19 16.69 15.04
C GLN A 166 -6.55 15.99 15.21
N GLY A 167 -6.77 14.90 14.48
CA GLY A 167 -7.97 14.08 14.62
C GLY A 167 -8.01 13.27 15.92
N TYR A 168 -6.85 12.76 16.38
CA TYR A 168 -6.71 12.08 17.67
C TYR A 168 -6.92 13.07 18.82
N ASP A 169 -6.24 14.21 18.80
CA ASP A 169 -6.32 15.25 19.83
C ASP A 169 -7.75 15.81 19.98
N LYS A 170 -8.54 15.86 18.89
CA LYS A 170 -9.98 16.25 18.92
C LYS A 170 -10.91 15.18 19.48
N LYS A 171 -10.48 13.92 19.48
CA LYS A 171 -11.27 12.76 19.95
C LYS A 171 -10.87 12.32 21.36
N GLU A 172 -9.75 12.83 21.85
CA GLU A 172 -9.28 12.67 23.22
C GLU A 172 -10.16 13.54 24.13
N ASN A 173 -11.25 12.95 24.65
CA ASN A 173 -11.88 13.48 25.85
C ASN A 173 -10.84 13.36 26.98
N SER A 174 -10.21 14.46 27.35
CA SER A 174 -9.36 14.51 28.55
C SER A 174 -10.22 14.21 29.76
N ILE A 175 -10.19 12.96 30.24
CA ILE A 175 -10.83 12.58 31.49
C ILE A 175 -9.86 12.97 32.60
N ASP A 176 -10.22 13.99 33.38
CA ASP A 176 -9.44 14.45 34.52
C ASP A 176 -9.66 13.50 35.71
N ILE A 177 -8.84 12.45 35.77
CA ILE A 177 -8.95 11.38 36.76
C ILE A 177 -8.26 11.76 38.06
N HIS A 178 -9.04 11.88 39.14
CA HIS A 178 -8.56 12.15 40.49
C HIS A 178 -8.42 10.87 41.31
N VAL A 179 -7.52 10.87 42.30
CA VAL A 179 -7.36 9.75 43.24
C VAL A 179 -8.68 9.57 44.02
N LYS A 180 -9.34 8.43 43.79
CA LYS A 180 -10.68 7.96 44.27
C LYS A 180 -11.79 7.90 43.21
N ASP A 181 -11.53 8.25 41.96
CA ASP A 181 -12.51 8.07 40.89
C ASP A 181 -12.72 6.59 40.56
N LEU A 182 -13.99 6.18 40.44
CA LEU A 182 -14.39 4.83 40.04
C LEU A 182 -14.33 4.70 38.52
N ILE A 183 -13.37 3.93 38.01
CA ILE A 183 -13.26 3.61 36.59
C ILE A 183 -13.86 2.24 36.28
N LEU A 184 -14.56 2.14 35.15
CA LEU A 184 -15.10 0.87 34.66
C LEU A 184 -13.97 0.04 34.04
N LEU A 185 -13.63 -1.08 34.68
CA LEU A 185 -12.70 -2.07 34.15
C LEU A 185 -13.47 -2.99 33.20
N LYS A 186 -13.14 -2.95 31.91
CA LYS A 186 -13.75 -3.83 30.92
C LYS A 186 -13.13 -5.23 31.03
N ASP A 187 -13.87 -6.13 31.65
CA ASP A 187 -13.54 -7.55 31.70
C ASP A 187 -13.89 -8.24 30.37
N ASN A 188 -12.89 -8.76 29.66
CA ASN A 188 -13.05 -9.46 28.39
C ASN A 188 -13.19 -11.00 28.55
N THR A 189 -13.35 -11.51 29.77
CA THR A 189 -13.40 -12.97 30.02
C THR A 189 -14.80 -13.58 30.07
N ALA A 190 -15.88 -12.80 30.01
CA ALA A 190 -17.24 -13.33 29.99
C ALA A 190 -17.72 -13.70 28.57
N ARG A 191 -17.39 -14.92 28.12
CA ARG A 191 -18.31 -15.67 27.25
C ARG A 191 -19.49 -16.11 28.13
N ASN A 192 -20.71 -15.67 27.80
CA ASN A 192 -21.91 -16.53 27.63
C ASN A 192 -23.24 -15.80 27.86
N LYS A 193 -24.18 -16.12 26.95
CA LYS A 193 -25.65 -16.14 27.06
C LYS A 193 -26.38 -14.89 27.57
N LEU A 194 -27.11 -14.25 26.66
CA LEU A 194 -28.40 -13.66 26.97
C LEU A 194 -29.44 -14.80 26.96
N GLU A 195 -30.00 -15.14 28.11
CA GLU A 195 -31.29 -15.83 28.16
C GLU A 195 -32.39 -14.77 28.09
N SER A 196 -33.32 -15.04 27.17
CA SER A 196 -34.70 -14.57 26.95
C SER A 196 -35.18 -13.30 27.64
#